data_AF-A0A554VD00-F1
#
_entry.id   AF-A0A554VD00-F1
#
_cell.length_a   1.000
_cell.length_b   1.000
_cell.length_c   1.000
_cell.angle_alpha   90.00
_cell.angle_beta   90.00
_cell.angle_gamma   90.00
#
_symmetry.space_group_name_H-M   'P 1'
#
loop_
_entity.id
_entity.type
_entity.pdbx_description
1 polymer ?
#
loop_
_entity_poly.entity_id
_entity_poly.type
_entity_poly.pdbx_seq_one_letter_code
_entity_poly.pdbx_strand_id
1 'polypeptide(L)' 'FSQLCDQFMIRRNYAKSFEGFKNRILSKITAMTIIQYINRFEFNRNINNLKININ' A
#
# COMPACT_ATOMS: atom_id res chain seq x y z
N PHE A 1 -8.10 7.13 -3.77
CA PHE A 1 -8.59 5.74 -4.02
C PHE A 1 -7.96 5.13 -5.27
N SER A 2 -7.86 5.84 -6.40
CA SER A 2 -7.22 5.33 -7.64
C SER A 2 -5.78 4.83 -7.43
N GLN A 3 -4.95 5.57 -6.70
CA GLN A 3 -3.55 5.18 -6.48
C GLN A 3 -3.38 3.82 -5.78
N LEU A 4 -4.27 3.47 -4.84
CA LEU A 4 -4.30 2.17 -4.19
C LEU A 4 -4.69 1.06 -5.17
N CYS A 5 -5.68 1.36 -6.02
CA CYS A 5 -6.16 0.44 -7.05
C CYS A 5 -5.08 0.16 -8.10
N ASP A 6 -4.29 1.15 -8.49
CA ASP A 6 -3.30 1.00 -9.55
C ASP A 6 -1.98 0.42 -9.03
N GLN A 7 -1.44 0.97 -7.92
CA GLN A 7 -0.13 0.57 -7.38
C GLN A 7 -0.15 -0.79 -6.70
N PHE A 8 -1.23 -1.11 -5.99
CA PHE A 8 -1.37 -2.38 -5.27
C PHE A 8 -2.32 -3.35 -5.97
N MET A 9 -2.86 -2.99 -7.14
CA MET A 9 -3.88 -3.78 -7.83
C MET A 9 -4.96 -4.28 -6.87
N ILE A 10 -5.46 -3.42 -5.95
CA ILE A 10 -6.25 -3.85 -4.79
C ILE A 10 -7.51 -4.64 -5.19
N ARG A 11 -8.06 -4.32 -6.36
CA ARG A 11 -9.23 -4.97 -6.97
C ARG A 11 -8.97 -6.40 -7.43
N ARG A 12 -7.71 -6.79 -7.66
CA ARG A 12 -7.34 -8.15 -8.08
C ARG A 12 -6.99 -9.00 -6.85
N ASN A 13 -7.74 -10.08 -6.65
CA ASN A 13 -7.46 -11.12 -5.68
C ASN A 13 -7.48 -12.50 -6.34
N TYR A 14 -6.45 -13.30 -6.10
CA TYR A 14 -6.31 -14.68 -6.59
C TYR A 14 -6.23 -15.71 -5.46
N ALA A 15 -6.52 -15.30 -4.22
CA ALA A 15 -6.51 -16.23 -3.08
C ALA A 15 -7.65 -17.25 -3.23
N LYS A 16 -7.31 -18.54 -3.09
CA LYS A 16 -8.26 -19.66 -3.16
C LYS A 16 -8.90 -19.99 -1.81
N SER A 17 -8.49 -19.31 -0.75
CA SER A 17 -9.01 -19.46 0.62
C SER A 17 -9.29 -18.09 1.26
N PHE A 18 -10.20 -18.08 2.23
CA PHE A 18 -10.58 -16.86 2.96
C PHE A 18 -9.42 -16.29 3.77
N GLU A 19 -8.60 -17.15 4.38
CA GLU A 19 -7.40 -16.73 5.10
C GLU A 19 -6.40 -16.02 4.17
N GLY A 20 -6.15 -16.58 2.98
CA GLY A 20 -5.30 -15.94 1.98
C GLY A 20 -5.85 -14.61 1.50
N PHE A 21 -7.18 -14.48 1.40
CA PHE A 21 -7.84 -13.22 1.07
C PHE A 21 -7.61 -12.15 2.13
N LYS A 22 -7.86 -12.48 3.41
CA LYS A 22 -7.62 -11.59 4.55
C LYS A 22 -6.17 -11.11 4.58
N ASN A 23 -5.22 -12.04 4.47
CA ASN A 23 -3.79 -11.72 4.53
C ASN A 23 -3.36 -10.82 3.36
N ARG A 24 -3.92 -11.04 2.16
CA ARG A 24 -3.57 -10.23 0.98
C ARG A 24 -4.15 -8.82 1.02
N ILE A 25 -5.38 -8.64 1.50
CA ILE A 25 -5.93 -7.28 1.71
C ILE A 25 -5.14 -6.57 2.80
N LEU A 26 -4.90 -7.25 3.93
CA LEU A 26 -4.16 -6.68 5.06
C LEU A 26 -2.77 -6.22 4.62
N SER A 27 -2.02 -7.07 3.92
CA SER A 27 -0.68 -6.75 3.40
C SER A 27 -0.69 -5.50 2.51
N LYS A 28 -1.68 -5.33 1.62
CA LYS A 28 -1.77 -4.16 0.73
C LYS A 28 -2.06 -2.87 1.49
N ILE A 29 -2.94 -2.91 2.49
CA ILE A 29 -3.24 -1.75 3.35
C ILE A 29 -2.01 -1.40 4.19
N THR A 30 -1.38 -2.40 4.82
CA THR A 30 -0.18 -2.21 5.64
C THR A 30 0.97 -1.62 4.83
N ALA A 31 1.21 -2.11 3.61
CA ALA A 31 2.24 -1.55 2.73
C ALA A 31 1.97 -0.07 2.40
N MET A 32 0.71 0.31 2.14
CA MET A 32 0.34 1.71 1.92
C MET A 32 0.59 2.57 3.17
N THR A 33 0.26 2.06 4.36
CA THR A 33 0.49 2.78 5.62
C THR A 33 1.99 2.97 5.88
N ILE A 34 2.82 1.95 5.64
CA ILE A 34 4.27 2.03 5.83
C ILE A 34 4.90 3.06 4.88
N ILE A 35 4.50 3.07 3.60
CA ILE A 35 4.99 4.06 2.62
C ILE A 35 4.63 5.48 3.07
N GLN A 36 3.39 5.69 3.49
CA GLN A 36 2.94 7.00 4.00
C GLN A 36 3.67 7.41 5.27
N TYR A 37 3.92 6.45 6.17
CA TYR A 37 4.71 6.64 7.37
C TYR A 37 6.13 7.10 7.02
N ILE A 38 6.86 6.34 6.21
CA ILE A 38 8.24 6.69 5.82
C ILE A 38 8.29 8.07 5.15
N ASN A 39 7.37 8.37 4.24
CA ASN A 39 7.32 9.68 3.60
C ASN A 39 7.15 10.82 4.60
N ARG A 40 6.30 10.66 5.61
CA ARG A 40 6.00 11.71 6.57
C ARG A 40 7.06 11.84 7.64
N PHE A 41 7.56 10.73 8.16
CA PHE A 41 8.46 10.70 9.32
C PHE A 41 9.93 10.76 8.94
N GLU A 42 10.37 10.03 7.91
CA GLU A 42 11.77 10.02 7.49
C GLU A 42 12.09 11.17 6.52
N PHE A 43 11.19 11.46 5.59
CA PHE A 43 11.43 12.43 4.52
C PHE A 43 10.69 13.77 4.70
N ASN A 44 9.84 13.91 5.72
CA ASN A 44 8.97 15.08 5.95
C ASN A 44 8.16 15.53 4.71
N ARG A 45 7.83 14.59 3.82
CA ARG A 45 7.05 14.81 2.59
C ARG A 45 5.55 14.69 2.90
N ASN A 46 4.73 15.23 2.00
CA ASN A 46 3.29 15.04 2.08
C ASN A 46 2.92 13.56 1.89
N ILE A 47 1.98 13.09 2.70
CA ILE A 47 1.42 11.73 2.73
C ILE A 47 0.87 11.29 1.36
N ASN A 48 0.45 12.24 0.52
CA ASN A 48 -0.14 11.97 -0.80
C ASN A 48 0.84 11.38 -1.84
N ASN A 49 2.15 11.39 -1.57
CA ASN A 49 3.18 10.95 -2.50
C ASN A 49 3.56 9.48 -2.31
N LEU A 50 2.82 8.56 -2.93
CA LEU A 50 3.09 7.11 -2.82
C LEU A 50 4.34 6.63 -3.57
N LYS A 51 4.86 7.44 -4.51
CA LYS A 51 6.14 7.18 -5.18
C LYS A 51 7.26 7.79 -4.34
N ILE A 52 7.97 6.94 -3.60
CA ILE A 52 9.17 7.34 -2.85
C ILE A 52 10.37 7.17 -3.78
N ASN A 53 11.06 8.26 -4.09
CA ASN A 53 12.43 8.17 -4.60
C ASN A 53 13.36 8.14 -3.39
N ILE A 54 14.06 7.01 -3.23
CA ILE A 54 15.10 6.82 -2.22
C ILE A 54 16.42 7.09 -2.94
N ASN A 55 16.71 8.37 -3.17
CA ASN A 55 18.00 8.86 -3.66
C ASN A 55 18.60 9.75 -2.59
#